data_AF-A0A0C1FAV9-F1
#
_entry.id   AF-A0A0C1FAV9-F1
#
_cell.length_a   1.000
_cell.length_b   1.000
_cell.length_c   1.000
_cell.angle_alpha   90.00
_cell.angle_beta   90.00
_cell.angle_gamma   90.00
#
_symmetry.space_group_name_H-M   'P 1'
#
loop_
_entity.id
_entity.type
_entity.pdbx_description
1 polymer ?
#
loop_
_entity_poly.entity_id
_entity_poly.type
_entity_poly.pdbx_seq_one_letter_code
_entity_poly.pdbx_strand_id
1 'polypeptide(L)'
;MTPVLWLGCKPGIPDDIIKPDKMQKILYDMHIVDGYLSTIYIPDSARKVASGYYKGIFKKFETDSAQYNKSLKWYNVNPKELDEMYKNIQKMLAAQKKGTALADKLIKEKIFKTDSIAIKKKFKADSLAIRKKMKPDSLSKVKAVAEIAKKKKEADSLIKIKKAGILEVSPVVM
;
A
#
# COMPACT_ATOMS: atom_id res chain seq x y z
N MET A 1 22.05 -46.52 45.98
CA MET A 1 21.00 -45.56 45.57
C MET A 1 21.65 -44.54 44.65
N THR A 2 21.61 -44.77 43.35
CA THR A 2 22.14 -43.87 42.32
C THR A 2 21.08 -42.80 42.01
N PRO A 3 21.42 -41.50 42.11
CA PRO A 3 20.47 -40.44 41.80
C PRO A 3 20.27 -40.37 40.29
N VAL A 4 19.05 -40.58 39.83
CA VAL A 4 18.63 -40.31 38.45
C VAL A 4 18.42 -38.80 38.34
N LEU A 5 19.35 -38.10 37.67
CA LEU A 5 19.17 -36.70 37.29
C LEU A 5 18.22 -36.63 36.08
N TRP A 6 16.97 -36.25 36.30
CA TRP A 6 16.09 -35.78 35.24
C TRP A 6 16.52 -34.37 34.82
N LEU A 7 17.39 -34.31 33.81
CA LEU A 7 17.59 -33.09 33.03
C LEU A 7 16.29 -32.84 32.26
N GLY A 8 15.46 -31.93 32.78
CA GLY A 8 14.27 -31.43 32.09
C GLY A 8 14.67 -30.72 30.79
N CYS A 9 14.74 -31.47 29.69
CA CYS A 9 14.71 -30.88 28.36
C CYS A 9 13.38 -30.13 28.23
N LYS A 10 13.45 -28.81 28.09
CA LYS A 10 12.31 -28.01 27.66
C LYS A 10 11.86 -28.62 26.31
N PRO A 11 10.63 -29.12 26.16
CA PRO A 11 10.21 -29.70 24.89
C PRO A 11 10.29 -28.60 23.84
N GLY A 12 11.12 -28.83 22.82
CA GLY A 12 11.21 -27.95 21.65
C GLY A 12 9.92 -27.98 20.83
N ILE A 13 9.87 -27.19 19.77
CA ILE A 13 8.75 -27.21 18.82
C ILE A 13 8.70 -28.61 18.17
N PRO A 14 7.57 -29.35 18.29
CA PRO A 14 7.45 -30.67 17.69
C PRO A 14 7.65 -30.65 16.17
N ASP A 15 8.01 -31.79 15.57
CA ASP A 15 8.39 -31.85 14.16
C ASP A 15 7.21 -31.79 13.17
N ASP A 16 6.03 -32.13 13.64
CA ASP A 16 4.78 -32.03 12.91
C ASP A 16 4.15 -30.62 12.94
N ILE A 17 4.77 -29.69 13.68
CA ILE A 17 4.41 -28.28 13.74
C ILE A 17 5.23 -27.49 12.73
N ILE A 18 4.55 -26.64 11.95
CA ILE A 18 5.19 -25.71 11.02
C ILE A 18 6.14 -24.81 11.84
N LYS A 19 7.43 -24.88 11.52
CA LYS A 19 8.46 -24.13 12.26
C LYS A 19 8.25 -22.60 12.15
N PRO A 20 8.72 -21.80 13.14
CA PRO A 20 8.38 -20.38 13.27
C PRO A 20 8.66 -19.55 12.02
N ASP A 21 9.80 -19.76 11.36
CA ASP A 21 10.20 -19.00 10.17
C ASP A 21 9.25 -19.17 8.99
N LYS A 22 8.62 -20.35 8.87
CA LYS A 22 7.60 -20.64 7.85
C LYS A 22 6.24 -20.14 8.32
N MET A 23 5.86 -20.42 9.57
CA MET A 23 4.56 -20.02 10.13
C MET A 23 4.37 -18.51 10.13
N GLN A 24 5.39 -17.72 10.46
CA GLN A 24 5.30 -16.25 10.46
C GLN A 24 5.01 -15.69 9.06
N LYS A 25 5.57 -16.30 8.01
CA LYS A 25 5.33 -15.89 6.62
C LYS A 25 3.93 -16.28 6.15
N ILE A 26 3.44 -17.45 6.57
CA ILE A 26 2.06 -17.89 6.33
C ILE A 26 1.09 -16.91 6.98
N LEU A 27 1.27 -16.61 8.28
CA LEU A 27 0.40 -15.69 9.02
C LEU A 27 0.46 -14.27 8.47
N TYR A 28 1.64 -13.80 8.05
CA TYR A 28 1.76 -12.52 7.37
C TYR A 28 0.91 -12.48 6.09
N ASP A 29 1.04 -13.46 5.19
CA ASP A 29 0.24 -13.52 3.97
C ASP A 29 -1.26 -13.66 4.29
N MET A 30 -1.60 -14.44 5.32
CA MET A 30 -2.98 -14.62 5.79
C MET A 30 -3.58 -13.30 6.25
N HIS A 31 -2.88 -12.53 7.07
CA HIS A 31 -3.34 -11.24 7.58
C HIS A 31 -3.49 -10.18 6.48
N ILE A 32 -2.64 -10.22 5.45
CA ILE A 32 -2.81 -9.37 4.26
C ILE A 32 -4.10 -9.73 3.51
N VAL A 33 -4.35 -11.02 3.31
CA VAL A 33 -5.59 -11.49 2.69
C VAL A 33 -6.79 -11.11 3.57
N ASP A 34 -6.72 -11.29 4.88
CA ASP A 34 -7.80 -10.94 5.81
C ASP A 34 -8.11 -9.45 5.79
N GLY A 35 -7.08 -8.60 5.70
CA GLY A 35 -7.25 -7.15 5.51
C GLY A 35 -7.87 -6.80 4.15
N TYR A 36 -7.62 -7.58 3.09
CA TYR A 36 -8.34 -7.40 1.83
C TYR A 36 -9.80 -7.88 1.94
N LEU A 37 -10.03 -9.05 2.54
CA LEU A 37 -11.35 -9.65 2.69
C LEU A 37 -12.29 -8.80 3.55
N SER A 38 -11.76 -8.06 4.54
CA SER A 38 -12.54 -7.14 5.37
C SER A 38 -13.19 -6.01 4.55
N THR A 39 -12.68 -5.72 3.35
CA THR A 39 -13.26 -4.74 2.43
C THR A 39 -14.47 -5.27 1.65
N ILE A 40 -14.71 -6.59 1.68
CA ILE A 40 -15.83 -7.24 0.99
C ILE A 40 -17.04 -7.29 1.92
N TYR A 41 -18.03 -6.42 1.68
CA TYR A 41 -19.19 -6.29 2.55
C TYR A 41 -20.12 -7.52 2.56
N ILE A 42 -20.17 -8.30 1.48
CA ILE A 42 -21.05 -9.47 1.36
C ILE A 42 -20.33 -10.71 1.93
N PRO A 43 -20.79 -11.29 3.05
CA PRO A 43 -20.05 -12.35 3.74
C PRO A 43 -19.81 -13.61 2.90
N ASP A 44 -20.80 -14.05 2.12
CA ASP A 44 -20.66 -15.25 1.30
C ASP A 44 -19.67 -15.04 0.13
N SER A 45 -19.66 -13.83 -0.43
CA SER A 45 -18.65 -13.43 -1.40
C SER A 45 -17.26 -13.43 -0.77
N ALA A 46 -17.11 -12.85 0.44
CA ALA A 46 -15.85 -12.85 1.16
C ALA A 46 -15.34 -14.27 1.42
N ARG A 47 -16.20 -15.19 1.89
CA ARG A 47 -15.84 -16.60 2.11
C ARG A 47 -15.38 -17.30 0.84
N LYS A 48 -16.11 -17.11 -0.27
CA LYS A 48 -15.75 -17.70 -1.57
C LYS A 48 -14.37 -17.24 -2.01
N VAL A 49 -14.10 -15.95 -1.92
CA VAL A 49 -12.80 -15.35 -2.26
C VAL A 49 -11.70 -15.84 -1.32
N ALA A 50 -11.95 -15.87 -0.01
CA ALA A 50 -11.00 -16.33 1.02
C ALA A 50 -10.47 -17.74 0.73
N SER A 51 -11.36 -18.67 0.35
CA SER A 51 -10.99 -20.06 0.08
C SER A 51 -9.89 -20.20 -0.98
N GLY A 52 -9.94 -19.38 -2.04
CA GLY A 52 -8.96 -19.38 -3.12
C GLY A 52 -7.60 -18.85 -2.64
N TYR A 53 -7.60 -17.75 -1.90
CA TYR A 53 -6.38 -17.16 -1.35
C TYR A 53 -5.71 -18.08 -0.34
N TYR A 54 -6.45 -18.61 0.63
CA TYR A 54 -5.89 -19.49 1.65
C TYR A 54 -5.30 -20.77 1.04
N LYS A 55 -5.99 -21.37 0.06
CA LYS A 55 -5.45 -22.51 -0.70
C LYS A 55 -4.16 -22.15 -1.44
N GLY A 56 -4.09 -20.95 -2.01
CA GLY A 56 -2.88 -20.43 -2.64
C GLY A 56 -1.72 -20.27 -1.65
N ILE A 57 -1.98 -19.73 -0.46
CA ILE A 57 -1.00 -19.58 0.62
C ILE A 57 -0.46 -20.95 1.06
N PHE A 58 -1.36 -21.92 1.33
CA PHE A 58 -0.95 -23.26 1.72
C PHE A 58 -0.06 -23.91 0.65
N LYS A 59 -0.41 -23.77 -0.64
CA LYS A 59 0.41 -24.24 -1.75
C LYS A 59 1.78 -23.56 -1.80
N LYS A 60 1.84 -22.23 -1.62
CA LYS A 60 3.09 -21.45 -1.63
C LYS A 60 4.08 -21.91 -0.57
N PHE A 61 3.60 -22.34 0.58
CA PHE A 61 4.44 -22.75 1.71
C PHE A 61 4.52 -24.27 1.91
N GLU A 62 4.04 -25.05 0.94
CA GLU A 62 4.07 -26.52 0.97
C GLU A 62 3.46 -27.07 2.28
N THR A 63 2.24 -26.64 2.56
CA THR A 63 1.46 -27.08 3.72
C THR A 63 -0.01 -27.26 3.33
N ASP A 64 -0.87 -27.59 4.29
CA ASP A 64 -2.31 -27.69 4.12
C ASP A 64 -3.05 -27.09 5.33
N SER A 65 -4.39 -27.05 5.24
CA SER A 65 -5.20 -26.50 6.31
C SER A 65 -5.09 -27.31 7.61
N ALA A 66 -4.86 -28.62 7.55
CA ALA A 66 -4.78 -29.48 8.72
C ALA A 66 -3.50 -29.23 9.50
N GLN A 67 -2.35 -29.22 8.83
CA GLN A 67 -1.05 -28.92 9.42
C GLN A 67 -0.98 -27.47 9.91
N TYR A 68 -1.52 -26.51 9.14
CA TYR A 68 -1.64 -25.12 9.56
C TYR A 68 -2.45 -24.99 10.86
N ASN A 69 -3.67 -25.56 10.89
CA ASN A 69 -4.54 -25.47 12.06
C ASN A 69 -3.95 -26.17 13.29
N LYS A 70 -3.29 -27.31 13.09
CA LYS A 70 -2.56 -28.02 14.15
C LYS A 70 -1.44 -27.15 14.72
N SER A 71 -0.66 -26.52 13.84
CA SER A 71 0.45 -25.63 14.22
C SER A 71 -0.04 -24.40 14.96
N LEU A 72 -1.10 -23.76 14.46
CA LEU A 72 -1.69 -22.59 15.10
C LEU A 72 -2.22 -22.91 16.50
N LYS A 73 -2.89 -24.05 16.68
CA LYS A 73 -3.33 -24.52 18.01
C LYS A 73 -2.15 -24.70 18.97
N TRP A 74 -1.04 -25.27 18.50
CA TRP A 74 0.17 -25.40 19.30
C TRP A 74 0.71 -24.02 19.68
N TYR A 75 0.86 -23.09 18.75
CA TYR A 75 1.35 -21.74 19.06
C TYR A 75 0.42 -20.97 20.01
N ASN A 76 -0.90 -21.15 19.91
CA ASN A 76 -1.85 -20.50 20.82
C ASN A 76 -1.69 -20.89 22.29
N VAL A 77 -1.15 -22.08 22.57
CA VAL A 77 -0.84 -22.54 23.94
C VAL A 77 0.65 -22.39 24.31
N ASN A 78 1.45 -21.83 23.40
CA ASN A 78 2.88 -21.53 23.56
C ASN A 78 3.11 -20.03 23.32
N PRO A 79 2.70 -19.17 24.26
CA PRO A 79 2.60 -17.73 24.05
C PRO A 79 3.95 -17.03 23.82
N LYS A 80 5.06 -17.60 24.31
CA LYS A 80 6.39 -17.03 24.09
C LYS A 80 6.76 -17.10 22.60
N GLU A 81 6.55 -18.26 22.01
CA GLU A 81 6.83 -18.54 20.60
C GLU A 81 5.89 -17.75 19.69
N LEU A 82 4.62 -17.62 20.08
CA LEU A 82 3.65 -16.82 19.36
C LEU A 82 3.95 -15.31 19.41
N ASP A 83 4.32 -14.77 20.58
CA ASP A 83 4.67 -13.36 20.76
C ASP A 83 5.89 -12.96 19.92
N GLU A 84 6.94 -13.79 19.93
CA GLU A 84 8.13 -13.57 19.09
C GLU A 84 7.76 -13.54 17.60
N MET A 85 6.89 -14.45 17.17
CA MET A 85 6.40 -14.50 15.80
C MET A 85 5.63 -13.22 15.43
N TYR A 86 4.70 -12.78 16.28
CA TYR A 86 3.90 -11.58 16.02
C TYR A 86 4.73 -10.29 16.06
N LYS A 87 5.78 -10.20 16.87
CA LYS A 87 6.75 -9.08 16.81
C LYS A 87 7.37 -8.96 15.42
N ASN A 88 7.73 -10.09 14.80
CA ASN A 88 8.30 -10.09 13.45
C ASN A 88 7.25 -9.77 12.39
N ILE A 89 6.04 -10.32 12.49
CA ILE A 89 4.92 -10.01 11.59
C ILE A 89 4.61 -8.50 11.62
N GLN A 90 4.52 -7.89 12.81
CA GLN A 90 4.29 -6.46 12.95
C GLN A 90 5.40 -5.62 12.29
N LYS A 91 6.67 -6.02 12.43
CA LYS A 91 7.79 -5.35 11.73
C LYS A 91 7.64 -5.45 10.21
N MET A 92 7.28 -6.62 9.70
CA MET A 92 7.05 -6.84 8.25
C MET A 92 5.90 -5.97 7.73
N LEU A 93 4.77 -5.94 8.43
CA LEU A 93 3.61 -5.11 8.07
C LEU A 93 3.96 -3.61 8.12
N ALA A 94 4.69 -3.17 9.15
CA ALA A 94 5.14 -1.79 9.26
C ALA A 94 6.10 -1.40 8.12
N ALA A 95 7.02 -2.30 7.75
CA ALA A 95 7.92 -2.10 6.61
C ALA A 95 7.14 -2.02 5.29
N GLN A 96 6.17 -2.91 5.09
CA GLN A 96 5.30 -2.89 3.90
C GLN A 96 4.51 -1.57 3.82
N LYS A 97 3.87 -1.14 4.91
CA LYS A 97 3.14 0.12 4.98
C LYS A 97 4.01 1.34 4.63
N LYS A 98 5.25 1.36 5.11
CA LYS A 98 6.22 2.41 4.74
C LYS A 98 6.56 2.34 3.25
N GLY A 99 6.81 1.14 2.73
CA GLY A 99 7.11 0.92 1.31
C GLY A 99 5.98 1.39 0.39
N THR A 100 4.73 1.06 0.71
CA THR A 100 3.56 1.49 -0.07
C THR A 100 3.37 3.00 -0.01
N ALA A 101 3.48 3.62 1.17
CA ALA A 101 3.38 5.08 1.31
C ALA A 101 4.46 5.84 0.51
N LEU A 102 5.68 5.30 0.46
CA LEU A 102 6.76 5.87 -0.36
C LEU A 102 6.46 5.71 -1.85
N ALA A 103 5.98 4.53 -2.28
CA ALA A 103 5.59 4.30 -3.67
C ALA A 103 4.47 5.27 -4.11
N ASP A 104 3.43 5.43 -3.28
CA ASP A 104 2.32 6.36 -3.54
C ASP A 104 2.80 7.80 -3.66
N LYS A 105 3.70 8.24 -2.77
CA LYS A 105 4.32 9.56 -2.86
C LYS A 105 5.05 9.76 -4.19
N LEU A 106 5.88 8.79 -4.59
CA LEU A 106 6.63 8.87 -5.85
C LEU A 106 5.70 8.89 -7.07
N ILE A 107 4.63 8.10 -7.06
CA ILE A 107 3.62 8.09 -8.12
C ILE A 107 2.93 9.45 -8.20
N LYS A 108 2.49 10.01 -7.07
CA LYS A 108 1.84 11.34 -7.03
C LYS A 108 2.79 12.45 -7.50
N GLU A 109 4.05 12.44 -7.09
CA GLU A 109 5.06 13.39 -7.56
C GLU A 109 5.30 13.30 -9.06
N LYS A 110 5.36 12.07 -9.63
CA LYS A 110 5.47 11.86 -11.08
C LYS A 110 4.25 12.40 -11.81
N ILE A 111 3.04 12.05 -11.36
CA ILE A 111 1.78 12.53 -11.94
C ILE A 111 1.76 14.06 -11.94
N PHE A 112 2.12 14.70 -10.83
CA PHE A 112 2.17 16.15 -10.74
C PHE A 112 3.19 16.79 -11.68
N LYS A 113 4.40 16.23 -11.80
CA LYS A 113 5.40 16.73 -12.74
C LYS A 113 4.85 16.68 -14.17
N THR A 114 4.22 15.56 -14.55
CA THR A 114 3.59 15.40 -15.86
C THR A 114 2.45 16.40 -16.08
N ASP A 115 1.55 16.54 -15.12
CA ASP A 115 0.43 17.49 -15.18
C ASP A 115 0.91 18.95 -15.28
N SER A 116 1.92 19.32 -14.49
CA SER A 116 2.52 20.66 -14.51
C SER A 116 3.11 20.98 -15.88
N ILE A 117 3.79 20.02 -16.51
CA ILE A 117 4.31 20.17 -17.87
C ILE A 117 3.18 20.34 -18.87
N ALA A 118 2.12 19.52 -18.80
CA ALA A 118 0.97 19.60 -19.69
C ALA A 118 0.25 20.95 -19.57
N ILE A 119 0.03 21.45 -18.35
CA ILE A 119 -0.59 22.76 -18.09
C ILE A 119 0.27 23.89 -18.67
N LYS A 120 1.59 23.88 -18.42
CA LYS A 120 2.50 24.89 -18.97
C LYS A 120 2.52 24.86 -20.49
N LYS A 121 2.51 23.67 -21.11
CA LYS A 121 2.46 23.51 -22.57
C LYS A 121 1.16 24.08 -23.14
N LYS A 122 0.02 23.78 -22.52
CA LYS A 122 -1.28 24.33 -22.90
C LYS A 122 -1.30 25.86 -22.80
N PHE A 123 -0.86 26.43 -21.69
CA PHE A 123 -0.76 27.88 -21.53
C PHE A 123 0.12 28.54 -22.61
N LYS A 124 1.27 27.94 -22.94
CA LYS A 124 2.14 28.44 -24.01
C LYS A 124 1.41 28.43 -25.37
N ALA A 125 0.69 27.36 -25.68
CA ALA A 125 -0.09 27.27 -26.92
C ALA A 125 -1.21 28.32 -26.98
N ASP A 126 -1.97 28.49 -25.90
CA ASP A 126 -3.04 29.49 -25.78
C ASP A 126 -2.50 30.91 -25.97
N SER A 127 -1.38 31.23 -25.30
CA SER A 127 -0.70 32.52 -25.42
C SER A 127 -0.25 32.82 -26.86
N LEU A 128 0.32 31.83 -27.55
CA LEU A 128 0.68 31.96 -28.96
C LEU A 128 -0.54 32.17 -29.86
N ALA A 129 -1.64 31.44 -29.62
CA ALA A 129 -2.87 31.59 -30.37
C ALA A 129 -3.50 32.98 -30.20
N ILE A 130 -3.50 33.53 -28.98
CA ILE A 130 -3.98 34.88 -28.69
C ILE A 130 -3.12 35.91 -29.43
N ARG A 131 -1.78 35.80 -29.36
CA ARG A 131 -0.87 36.70 -30.08
C ARG A 131 -1.05 36.66 -31.60
N LYS A 132 -1.32 35.47 -32.17
CA LYS A 132 -1.58 35.31 -33.61
C LYS A 132 -2.89 35.97 -34.06
N LYS A 133 -3.89 36.05 -33.19
CA LYS A 133 -5.21 36.67 -33.48
C LYS A 133 -5.24 38.18 -33.21
N MET A 134 -4.21 38.72 -32.57
CA MET A 134 -4.11 40.13 -32.20
C MET A 134 -3.84 41.02 -33.42
N LYS A 135 -4.56 42.13 -33.53
CA LYS A 135 -4.32 43.16 -34.54
C LYS A 135 -3.22 44.14 -34.08
N PRO A 136 -2.53 44.84 -35.00
CA PRO A 136 -1.42 45.73 -34.64
C PRO A 136 -1.84 47.01 -33.90
N ASP A 137 -3.14 47.28 -33.75
CA ASP A 137 -3.66 48.45 -33.04
C ASP A 137 -3.52 48.35 -31.51
N SER A 138 -3.52 49.51 -30.86
CA SER A 138 -3.29 49.63 -29.41
C SER A 138 -4.37 48.94 -28.56
N LEU A 139 -5.63 49.00 -28.97
CA LEU A 139 -6.74 48.40 -28.22
C LEU A 139 -6.68 46.87 -28.26
N SER A 140 -6.39 46.29 -29.42
CA SER A 140 -6.22 44.85 -29.59
C SER A 140 -5.04 44.32 -28.77
N LYS A 141 -3.92 45.06 -28.71
CA LYS A 141 -2.76 44.73 -27.87
C LYS A 141 -3.10 44.65 -26.39
N VAL A 142 -3.79 45.67 -25.86
CA VAL A 142 -4.19 45.70 -24.44
C VAL A 142 -5.11 44.52 -24.09
N LYS A 143 -6.09 44.21 -24.96
CA LYS A 143 -7.00 43.07 -24.77
C LYS A 143 -6.26 41.73 -24.78
N ALA A 144 -5.34 41.52 -25.74
CA ALA A 144 -4.54 40.31 -25.82
C ALA A 144 -3.65 40.10 -24.58
N VAL A 145 -3.02 41.16 -24.08
CA VAL A 145 -2.21 41.11 -22.85
C VAL A 145 -3.06 40.74 -21.64
N ALA A 146 -4.24 41.34 -21.48
CA ALA A 146 -5.16 41.04 -20.39
C ALA A 146 -5.65 39.59 -20.43
N GLU A 147 -5.97 39.06 -21.61
CA GLU A 147 -6.41 37.67 -21.79
C GLU A 147 -5.29 36.67 -21.48
N ILE A 148 -4.06 36.92 -21.95
CA ILE A 148 -2.88 36.10 -21.62
C ILE A 148 -2.62 36.11 -20.11
N ALA A 149 -2.74 37.28 -19.45
CA ALA A 149 -2.59 37.39 -18.01
C ALA A 149 -3.65 36.57 -17.25
N LYS A 150 -4.90 36.58 -17.72
CA LYS A 150 -5.97 35.73 -17.17
C LYS A 150 -5.65 34.24 -17.32
N LYS A 151 -5.25 33.81 -18.54
CA LYS A 151 -4.87 32.41 -18.81
C LYS A 151 -3.67 31.95 -18.00
N LYS A 152 -2.72 32.84 -17.73
CA LYS A 152 -1.58 32.57 -16.84
C LYS A 152 -2.06 32.31 -15.41
N LYS A 153 -2.92 33.20 -14.87
CA LYS A 153 -3.50 33.02 -13.53
C LYS A 153 -4.29 31.71 -13.41
N GLU A 154 -5.07 31.34 -14.43
CA GLU A 154 -5.78 30.06 -14.50
C GLU A 154 -4.80 28.87 -14.43
N ALA A 155 -3.75 28.88 -15.24
CA ALA A 155 -2.74 27.82 -15.26
C ALA A 155 -1.98 27.70 -13.92
N ASP A 156 -1.58 28.82 -13.32
CA ASP A 156 -0.87 28.84 -12.03
C ASP A 156 -1.78 28.34 -10.89
N SER A 157 -3.07 28.69 -10.92
CA SER A 157 -4.07 28.19 -9.98
C SER A 157 -4.23 26.66 -10.07
N LEU A 158 -4.35 26.12 -11.27
CA LEU A 158 -4.47 24.67 -11.49
C LEU A 158 -3.23 23.90 -11.00
N ILE A 159 -2.03 24.45 -11.22
CA ILE A 159 -0.79 23.86 -10.71
C ILE A 159 -0.78 23.88 -9.18
N LYS A 160 -1.23 24.97 -8.55
CA LYS A 160 -1.30 25.07 -7.08
C LYS A 160 -2.28 24.07 -6.49
N ILE A 161 -3.48 23.93 -7.08
CA ILE A 161 -4.50 22.96 -6.64
C ILE A 161 -3.96 21.53 -6.76
N LYS A 162 -3.38 21.17 -7.91
CA LYS A 162 -2.80 19.83 -8.10
C LYS A 162 -1.65 19.56 -7.14
N LYS A 163 -0.84 20.56 -6.80
CA LYS A 163 0.22 20.44 -5.79
C LYS A 163 -0.35 20.21 -4.39
N ALA A 164 -1.40 20.93 -4.01
CA ALA A 164 -2.07 20.76 -2.72
C ALA A 164 -2.71 19.36 -2.59
N GLY A 165 -3.34 18.85 -3.66
CA GLY A 165 -3.91 17.50 -3.67
C GLY A 165 -2.90 16.35 -3.49
N ILE A 166 -1.62 16.57 -3.73
CA ILE A 166 -0.56 15.59 -3.42
C ILE A 166 -0.29 15.54 -1.91
N LEU A 167 -0.44 16.66 -1.21
CA LEU A 167 -0.07 16.85 0.19
C LEU A 167 -1.18 16.39 1.16
N GLU A 168 -2.44 16.39 0.75
CA GLU A 168 -3.58 16.16 1.66
C GLU A 168 -4.04 14.70 1.80
N VAL A 169 -3.62 13.77 0.94
CA VAL A 169 -4.14 12.39 0.99
C VAL A 169 -3.11 11.41 1.54
N SER A 170 -3.14 11.21 2.86
CA SER A 170 -2.72 9.98 3.53
C SER A 170 -3.64 9.78 4.74
N PRO A 171 -4.70 8.98 4.55
CA PRO A 171 -4.66 7.71 5.25
C PRO A 171 -4.89 6.59 4.24
N VAL A 172 -3.94 5.65 4.20
CA VAL A 172 -4.24 4.28 3.77
C VAL A 172 -5.40 3.84 4.66
N VAL A 173 -6.58 3.73 4.07
CA VAL A 173 -7.78 3.21 4.74
C VAL A 173 -7.42 1.84 5.32
N MET A 174 -7.71 1.68 6.60
CA MET A 174 -7.52 0.45 7.38
C MET A 174 -8.25 -0.73 6.76
#